data_AF-A0A973XC06-F1
#
_entry.id   AF-A0A973XC06-F1
#
_cell.length_a   1.000
_cell.length_b   1.000
_cell.length_c   1.000
_cell.angle_alpha   90.00
_cell.angle_beta   90.00
_cell.angle_gamma   90.00
#
_symmetry.space_group_name_H-M   'P 1'
#
loop_
_entity.id
_entity.type
_entity.pdbx_description
1 polymer ?
#
loop_
_entity_poly.entity_id
_entity_poly.type
_entity_poly.pdbx_seq_one_letter_code
_entity_poly.pdbx_strand_id
1 'polypeptide(L)'
;MIYGTIHADGHTANSLFANEDTVHRFNPTFTPRLLRQTFLDHGMEINTPDLNSGREVAFELHLEGRPLGEQRLPRYLIALENPNINKLNADSTYCQQFDQVFAWDKRLFHLPNVVPILIPHPMVAQDFPGLDARPIFSCLINANKAFKEVLPTDLYLE
;
A
#
# COMPACT_ATOMS: atom_id res chain seq x y z
N MET A 1 0.66 17.93 19.93
CA MET A 1 0.56 16.64 19.22
C MET A 1 -0.15 16.92 17.91
N ILE A 2 0.44 16.56 16.77
CA ILE A 2 -0.21 16.71 15.47
C ILE A 2 -1.00 15.43 15.20
N TYR A 3 -2.27 15.54 14.82
CA TYR A 3 -3.10 14.38 14.48
C TYR A 3 -3.24 14.25 12.96
N GLY A 4 -3.02 13.04 12.46
CA GLY A 4 -3.29 12.66 11.08
C GLY A 4 -4.38 11.60 11.01
N THR A 5 -5.17 11.63 9.94
CA THR A 5 -6.09 10.54 9.62
C THR A 5 -5.41 9.59 8.63
N ILE A 6 -5.41 8.29 8.92
CA ILE A 6 -5.02 7.25 7.96
C ILE A 6 -6.26 6.56 7.40
N HIS A 7 -6.42 6.62 6.08
CA HIS A 7 -7.47 5.94 5.35
C HIS A 7 -6.96 4.60 4.82
N ALA A 8 -7.52 3.51 5.33
CA ALA A 8 -7.25 2.15 4.88
C ALA A 8 -8.57 1.36 4.89
N ASP A 9 -9.02 0.91 3.72
CA ASP A 9 -10.34 0.27 3.60
C ASP A 9 -10.40 -1.05 4.37
N GLY A 10 -11.53 -1.29 5.04
CA GLY A 10 -11.72 -2.45 5.91
C GLY A 10 -11.19 -2.30 7.33
N HIS A 11 -10.45 -1.24 7.65
CA HIS A 11 -9.90 -1.00 8.99
C HIS A 11 -10.65 0.08 9.76
N THR A 12 -10.86 -0.17 11.05
CA THR A 12 -11.45 0.74 12.04
C THR A 12 -10.76 0.54 13.38
N ALA A 13 -10.95 1.45 14.32
CA ALA A 13 -10.38 1.38 15.67
C ALA A 13 -8.88 1.07 15.68
N ASN A 14 -8.12 1.63 14.72
CA ASN A 14 -6.70 1.39 14.55
C ASN A 14 -6.31 -0.09 14.32
N SER A 15 -7.21 -0.94 13.82
CA SER A 15 -6.94 -2.37 13.58
C SER A 15 -5.77 -2.62 12.63
N LEU A 16 -5.54 -1.69 11.69
CA LEU A 16 -4.36 -1.59 10.83
C LEU A 16 -3.03 -1.74 11.58
N PHE A 17 -2.98 -1.27 12.83
CA PHE A 17 -1.77 -1.25 13.65
C PHE A 17 -1.71 -2.39 14.67
N ALA A 18 -2.66 -3.33 14.62
CA ALA A 18 -2.64 -4.51 15.47
C ALA A 18 -1.52 -5.47 15.05
N ASN A 19 -1.19 -6.43 15.92
CA ASN A 19 -0.27 -7.51 15.56
C ASN A 19 -0.89 -8.50 14.56
N GLU A 20 -2.22 -8.57 14.54
CA GLU A 20 -3.02 -9.44 13.68
C GLU A 20 -4.01 -8.61 12.88
N ASP A 21 -4.00 -8.81 11.56
CA ASP A 21 -4.91 -8.21 10.61
C ASP A 21 -6.07 -9.15 10.31
N THR A 22 -7.28 -8.70 10.66
CA THR A 22 -8.53 -9.43 10.40
C THR A 22 -9.09 -9.19 8.99
N VAL A 23 -8.55 -8.21 8.25
CA VAL A 23 -8.96 -7.82 6.90
C VAL A 23 -8.18 -8.62 5.86
N HIS A 24 -6.86 -8.71 6.01
CA HIS A 24 -6.00 -9.41 5.06
C HIS A 24 -5.54 -10.78 5.57
N ARG A 25 -5.80 -11.82 4.77
CA ARG A 25 -5.47 -13.23 5.07
C ARG A 25 -4.02 -13.48 5.49
N PHE A 26 -3.07 -12.71 4.97
CA PHE A 26 -1.63 -12.92 5.18
C PHE A 26 -1.02 -12.03 6.27
N ASN A 27 -1.84 -11.30 7.01
CA ASN A 27 -1.41 -10.51 8.17
C ASN A 27 -0.23 -9.53 7.91
N PRO A 28 -0.31 -8.62 6.91
CA PRO A 28 0.79 -7.73 6.56
C PRO A 28 0.93 -6.52 7.52
N THR A 29 0.99 -6.76 8.83
CA THR A 29 0.94 -5.69 9.86
C THR A 29 2.28 -5.03 10.17
N PHE A 30 3.39 -5.50 9.61
CA PHE A 30 4.71 -4.96 9.95
C PHE A 30 4.86 -3.48 9.55
N THR A 31 4.63 -3.17 8.27
CA THR A 31 4.83 -1.81 7.74
C THR A 31 3.93 -0.77 8.42
N PRO A 32 2.61 -1.00 8.58
CA PRO A 32 1.76 -0.02 9.25
C PRO A 32 2.15 0.24 10.71
N ARG A 33 2.57 -0.80 11.45
CA ARG A 33 3.06 -0.65 12.83
C ARG A 33 4.33 0.19 12.91
N LEU A 34 5.31 -0.11 12.04
CA LEU A 34 6.56 0.66 11.96
C LEU A 34 6.29 2.12 11.55
N LEU A 35 5.36 2.33 10.63
CA LEU A 35 4.94 3.66 10.21
C LEU A 35 4.36 4.45 11.39
N ARG A 36 3.41 3.86 12.13
CA ARG A 36 2.82 4.51 13.31
C ARG A 36 3.87 4.87 14.36
N GLN A 37 4.79 3.96 14.66
CA GLN A 37 5.87 4.23 15.62
C GLN A 37 6.74 5.39 15.15
N THR A 38 7.13 5.40 13.86
CA THR A 38 7.91 6.50 13.27
C THR A 38 7.19 7.85 13.40
N PHE A 39 5.87 7.91 13.16
CA PHE A 39 5.10 9.15 13.36
C PHE A 39 5.09 9.59 14.83
N LEU A 40 4.88 8.65 15.76
CA LEU A 40 4.88 8.92 17.20
C LEU A 40 6.22 9.47 17.68
N ASP A 41 7.33 8.91 17.19
CA ASP A 41 8.69 9.38 17.51
C ASP A 41 8.93 10.83 17.05
N HIS A 42 8.15 11.31 16.07
CA HIS A 42 8.17 12.70 15.59
C HIS A 42 7.05 13.58 16.18
N GLY A 43 6.36 13.12 17.23
CA GLY A 43 5.30 13.89 17.89
C GLY A 43 3.99 14.00 17.08
N MET A 44 3.75 13.01 16.22
CA MET A 44 2.56 12.90 15.39
C MET A 44 1.81 11.60 15.69
N GLU A 45 0.48 11.66 15.74
CA GLU A 45 -0.36 10.48 15.94
C GLU A 45 -1.27 10.30 14.72
N ILE A 46 -1.11 9.16 14.03
CA ILE A 46 -1.99 8.75 12.94
C ILE A 46 -3.03 7.76 13.46
N ASN A 47 -4.30 8.00 13.14
CA ASN A 47 -5.42 7.15 13.54
C ASN A 47 -6.40 6.91 12.40
N THR A 48 -7.15 5.82 12.46
CA THR A 48 -8.32 5.62 11.60
C THR A 48 -9.37 6.72 11.87
N PRO A 49 -10.20 7.08 10.86
CA PRO A 49 -11.08 8.25 10.96
C PRO A 49 -12.02 8.22 12.16
N ASP A 50 -12.49 7.04 12.56
CA ASP A 50 -13.41 6.83 13.68
C ASP A 50 -12.82 7.25 15.04
N LEU A 51 -11.50 7.21 15.19
CA LEU A 51 -10.80 7.61 16.42
C LEU A 51 -10.36 9.08 16.43
N ASN A 52 -10.47 9.79 15.30
CA ASN A 52 -10.20 11.22 15.20
C ASN A 52 -11.46 12.09 15.38
N SER A 53 -12.61 11.49 15.70
CA SER A 53 -13.85 12.23 15.96
C SER A 53 -13.65 13.28 17.07
N GLY A 54 -14.01 14.53 16.78
CA GLY A 54 -13.83 15.67 17.70
C GLY A 54 -12.40 16.17 17.86
N ARG A 55 -11.44 15.65 17.08
CA ARG A 55 -10.05 16.14 17.05
C ARG A 55 -9.82 16.99 15.82
N GLU A 56 -8.98 18.01 15.94
CA GLU A 56 -8.46 18.76 14.79
C GLU A 56 -7.40 17.92 14.08
N VAL A 57 -7.67 17.57 12.82
CA VAL A 57 -6.78 16.77 11.98
C VAL A 57 -5.98 17.70 11.07
N ALA A 58 -4.67 17.55 11.07
CA ALA A 58 -3.75 18.39 10.30
C ALA A 58 -3.46 17.85 8.89
N PHE A 59 -3.59 16.53 8.68
CA PHE A 59 -3.32 15.91 7.38
C PHE A 59 -4.04 14.56 7.23
N GLU A 60 -4.12 14.10 5.99
CA GLU A 60 -4.61 12.78 5.62
C GLU A 60 -3.50 11.93 4.98
N LEU A 61 -3.50 10.65 5.30
CA LEU A 61 -2.64 9.64 4.69
C LEU A 61 -3.53 8.54 4.12
N HIS A 62 -3.45 8.30 2.82
CA HIS A 62 -4.27 7.32 2.12
C HIS A 62 -3.42 6.10 1.78
N LEU A 63 -3.83 4.92 2.25
CA LEU A 63 -3.30 3.64 1.80
C LEU A 63 -4.12 3.18 0.60
N GLU A 64 -3.49 3.17 -0.57
CA GLU A 64 -4.12 2.93 -1.87
C GLU A 64 -5.14 3.99 -2.29
N GLY A 65 -5.39 4.05 -3.60
CA GLY A 65 -6.33 5.00 -4.19
C GLY A 65 -7.79 4.69 -3.81
N ARG A 66 -8.49 5.73 -3.38
CA ARG A 66 -9.92 5.72 -2.98
C ARG A 66 -10.63 7.02 -3.39
N PRO A 67 -11.97 7.05 -3.44
CA PRO A 67 -12.70 8.30 -3.57
C PRO A 67 -12.30 9.30 -2.49
N LEU A 68 -11.97 10.52 -2.90
CA LEU A 68 -11.52 11.58 -2.02
C LEU A 68 -12.71 12.35 -1.46
N GLY A 69 -12.60 12.75 -0.19
CA GLY A 69 -13.57 13.65 0.43
C GLY A 69 -13.40 15.09 -0.06
N GLU A 70 -14.36 15.94 0.29
CA GLU A 70 -14.37 17.36 -0.06
C GLU A 70 -13.36 18.19 0.76
N GLN A 71 -12.89 17.65 1.89
CA GLN A 71 -12.02 18.36 2.81
C GLN A 71 -10.62 18.57 2.22
N ARG A 72 -10.14 19.82 2.20
CA ARG A 72 -8.81 20.19 1.68
C ARG A 72 -7.79 20.27 2.81
N LEU A 73 -7.48 19.13 3.41
CA LEU A 73 -6.28 18.98 4.23
C LEU A 73 -5.08 18.60 3.33
N PRO A 74 -3.84 18.90 3.77
CA PRO A 74 -2.67 18.24 3.22
C PRO A 74 -2.90 16.74 3.16
N ARG A 75 -2.70 16.14 2.00
CA ARG A 75 -3.00 14.72 1.77
C ARG A 75 -1.84 14.02 1.09
N TYR A 76 -1.56 12.82 1.58
CA TYR A 76 -0.47 11.97 1.11
C TYR A 76 -1.03 10.62 0.67
N LEU A 77 -0.44 10.02 -0.36
CA LEU A 77 -0.82 8.70 -0.86
C LEU A 77 0.35 7.73 -0.72
N ILE A 78 0.10 6.54 -0.20
CA ILE A 78 0.99 5.39 -0.31
C ILE A 78 0.32 4.38 -1.25
N ALA A 79 0.82 4.27 -2.48
CA ALA A 79 0.27 3.44 -3.55
C ALA A 79 1.16 2.20 -3.79
N LEU A 80 0.72 1.05 -3.26
CA LEU A 80 1.50 -0.19 -3.26
C LEU A 80 0.78 -1.31 -4.01
N GLU A 81 -0.54 -1.31 -3.98
CA GLU A 81 -1.34 -2.29 -4.69
C GLU A 81 -1.12 -2.17 -6.20
N ASN A 82 -1.14 -3.32 -6.86
CA ASN A 82 -0.98 -3.43 -8.29
C ASN A 82 -2.05 -2.57 -9.00
N PRO A 83 -1.68 -1.72 -9.96
CA PRO A 83 -2.65 -0.91 -10.69
C PRO A 83 -3.67 -1.69 -11.52
N ASN A 84 -3.42 -2.97 -11.79
CA ASN A 84 -4.41 -3.87 -12.39
C ASN A 84 -5.51 -4.28 -11.39
N ILE A 85 -5.28 -4.07 -10.09
CA ILE A 85 -6.24 -4.28 -9.00
C ILE A 85 -6.84 -2.93 -8.59
N ASN A 86 -6.01 -1.92 -8.33
CA ASN A 86 -6.45 -0.56 -8.02
C ASN A 86 -5.92 0.45 -9.04
N LYS A 87 -6.75 0.75 -10.05
CA LYS A 87 -6.37 1.64 -11.16
C LYS A 87 -6.01 3.06 -10.74
N LEU A 88 -6.56 3.55 -9.63
CA LEU A 88 -6.28 4.91 -9.13
C LEU A 88 -4.79 5.07 -8.76
N ASN A 89 -4.12 3.98 -8.39
CA ASN A 89 -2.69 3.97 -8.06
C ASN A 89 -1.76 4.26 -9.26
N ALA A 90 -2.28 4.31 -10.48
CA ALA A 90 -1.53 4.69 -11.68
C ALA A 90 -2.16 5.84 -12.46
N ASP A 91 -3.24 6.44 -11.93
CA ASP A 91 -3.90 7.58 -12.57
C ASP A 91 -3.18 8.87 -12.19
N SER A 92 -2.49 9.48 -13.16
CA SER A 92 -1.78 10.74 -12.95
C SER A 92 -2.68 11.88 -12.47
N THR A 93 -3.92 11.96 -12.96
CA THR A 93 -4.87 13.03 -12.59
C THR A 93 -5.32 12.85 -11.14
N TYR A 94 -5.52 11.61 -10.73
CA TYR A 94 -5.80 11.27 -9.33
C TYR A 94 -4.60 11.62 -8.44
N CYS A 95 -3.41 11.17 -8.81
CA CYS A 95 -2.17 11.34 -8.03
C CYS A 95 -1.75 12.81 -7.87
N GLN A 96 -2.05 13.68 -8.85
CA GLN A 96 -1.78 15.13 -8.76
C GLN A 96 -2.61 15.85 -7.69
N GLN A 97 -3.66 15.23 -7.17
CA GLN A 97 -4.47 15.82 -6.10
C GLN A 97 -3.82 15.71 -4.72
N PHE A 98 -2.69 15.02 -4.60
CA PHE A 98 -1.95 14.83 -3.36
C PHE A 98 -0.71 15.71 -3.28
N ASP A 99 -0.35 16.13 -2.07
CA ASP A 99 0.88 16.89 -1.81
C ASP A 99 2.12 16.03 -2.06
N GLN A 100 2.06 14.75 -1.68
CA GLN A 100 3.08 13.75 -2.02
C GLN A 100 2.43 12.38 -2.27
N VAL A 101 2.98 11.65 -3.23
CA VAL A 101 2.61 10.29 -3.57
C VAL A 101 3.84 9.40 -3.45
N PHE A 102 3.78 8.37 -2.61
CA PHE A 102 4.79 7.34 -2.49
C PHE A 102 4.34 6.13 -3.31
N ALA A 103 4.98 5.89 -4.45
CA ALA A 103 4.56 4.84 -5.38
C ALA A 103 5.76 4.08 -5.96
N TRP A 104 5.54 2.82 -6.35
CA TRP A 104 6.53 2.02 -7.07
C TRP A 104 6.33 2.03 -8.59
N ASP A 105 5.15 2.45 -9.06
CA ASP A 105 4.81 2.42 -10.49
C ASP A 105 5.54 3.52 -11.27
N LYS A 106 6.40 3.08 -12.18
CA LYS A 106 7.20 3.96 -13.05
C LYS A 106 6.37 4.90 -13.91
N ARG A 107 5.12 4.55 -14.22
CA ARG A 107 4.21 5.41 -14.97
C ARG A 107 3.99 6.75 -14.27
N LEU A 108 4.11 6.81 -12.95
CA LEU A 108 3.92 8.03 -12.16
C LEU A 108 5.20 8.86 -11.95
N PHE A 109 6.38 8.34 -12.28
CA PHE A 109 7.65 8.99 -11.90
C PHE A 109 7.93 10.32 -12.61
N HIS A 110 7.14 10.65 -13.64
CA HIS A 110 7.19 11.95 -14.29
C HIS A 110 6.49 13.05 -13.50
N LEU A 111 5.70 12.71 -12.47
CA LEU A 111 4.99 13.68 -11.65
C LEU A 111 5.92 14.27 -10.58
N PRO A 112 5.87 15.59 -10.34
CA PRO A 112 6.78 16.28 -9.42
C PRO A 112 6.53 15.94 -7.95
N ASN A 113 5.32 15.47 -7.62
CA ASN A 113 4.90 15.10 -6.26
C ASN A 113 5.10 13.60 -5.98
N VAL A 114 5.74 12.84 -6.87
CA VAL A 114 5.96 11.40 -6.68
C VAL A 114 7.34 11.10 -6.10
N VAL A 115 7.36 10.35 -5.01
CA VAL A 115 8.55 9.74 -4.41
C VAL A 115 8.54 8.25 -4.74
N PRO A 116 9.51 7.76 -5.53
CA PRO A 116 9.66 6.34 -5.78
C PRO A 116 9.94 5.58 -4.49
N ILE A 117 9.12 4.58 -4.18
CA ILE A 117 9.37 3.66 -3.07
C ILE A 117 9.39 2.22 -3.53
N LEU A 118 10.19 1.42 -2.87
CA LEU A 118 10.15 -0.04 -2.92
C LEU A 118 9.84 -0.49 -1.50
N ILE A 119 8.84 -1.33 -1.31
CA ILE A 119 8.66 -1.98 0.00
C ILE A 119 9.52 -3.23 0.02
N PRO A 120 10.60 -3.24 0.82
CA PRO A 120 11.34 -4.47 1.02
C PRO A 120 10.42 -5.45 1.75
N HIS A 121 10.13 -6.58 1.11
CA HIS A 121 9.64 -7.73 1.85
C HIS A 121 10.81 -8.25 2.68
N PRO A 122 10.64 -8.55 3.99
CA PRO A 122 11.70 -9.12 4.83
C PRO A 122 11.92 -10.60 4.47
N MET A 123 12.18 -10.89 3.19
CA MET A 123 12.60 -12.21 2.76
C MET A 123 14.04 -12.39 3.19
N VAL A 124 14.25 -13.31 4.12
CA VAL A 124 15.59 -13.80 4.45
C VAL A 124 15.88 -14.93 3.48
N ALA A 125 16.96 -14.79 2.70
CA ALA A 125 17.44 -15.89 1.88
C ALA A 125 17.85 -17.03 2.82
N GLN A 126 17.34 -18.23 2.57
CA GLN A 126 17.81 -19.45 3.23
C GLN A 126 18.68 -20.24 2.26
N ASP A 127 19.62 -21.00 2.80
CA ASP A 127 20.36 -21.95 2.01
C ASP A 127 19.40 -22.99 1.44
N PHE A 128 19.53 -23.25 0.14
CA PHE A 128 18.77 -24.28 -0.55
C PHE A 128 19.72 -25.17 -1.35
N PRO A 129 19.39 -26.47 -1.54
CA PRO A 129 20.23 -27.36 -2.33
C PRO A 129 20.45 -26.81 -3.74
N GLY A 130 21.69 -26.88 -4.22
CA GLY A 130 22.02 -26.61 -5.62
C GLY A 130 21.32 -27.57 -6.58
N LEU A 131 21.30 -27.25 -7.87
CA LEU A 131 20.57 -28.04 -8.89
C LEU A 131 20.96 -29.53 -8.87
N ASP A 132 22.26 -29.82 -8.74
CA ASP A 132 22.80 -31.19 -8.74
C ASP A 132 22.30 -32.04 -7.57
N ALA A 133 21.84 -31.40 -6.49
CA ALA A 133 21.32 -32.07 -5.29
C ALA A 133 19.79 -32.22 -5.29
N ARG A 134 19.10 -31.81 -6.38
CA ARG A 134 17.64 -31.89 -6.50
C ARG A 134 17.25 -33.13 -7.32
N PRO A 135 16.64 -34.17 -6.72
CA PRO A 135 16.28 -35.41 -7.43
C PRO A 135 15.09 -35.24 -8.39
N ILE A 136 14.37 -34.11 -8.28
CA ILE A 136 13.22 -33.77 -9.12
C ILE A 136 13.36 -32.36 -9.65
N PHE A 137 12.94 -32.17 -10.91
CA PHE A 137 12.69 -30.85 -11.45
C PHE A 137 11.34 -30.36 -10.93
N SER A 138 11.31 -29.24 -10.20
CA SER A 138 10.09 -28.61 -9.72
C SER A 138 9.97 -27.22 -10.31
N CYS A 139 8.87 -26.97 -11.03
CA CYS A 139 8.47 -25.63 -11.47
C CYS A 139 7.42 -25.10 -10.49
N LEU A 140 7.63 -23.87 -9.99
CA LEU A 140 6.64 -23.20 -9.18
C LEU A 140 5.77 -22.34 -10.10
N ILE A 141 4.58 -22.85 -10.44
CA ILE A 141 3.57 -22.07 -11.15
C ILE A 141 2.77 -21.33 -10.07
N ASN A 142 2.98 -20.02 -9.97
CA ASN A 142 2.10 -19.17 -9.18
C ASN A 142 0.70 -19.19 -9.82
N ALA A 143 -0.34 -19.22 -9.00
CA ALA A 143 -1.74 -19.48 -9.37
C ALA A 143 -2.19 -18.79 -10.68
N ASN A 144 -3.13 -19.42 -11.41
CA ASN A 144 -3.85 -18.83 -12.53
C ASN A 144 -4.62 -17.59 -12.07
N LYS A 145 -3.96 -16.43 -12.10
CA LYS A 145 -4.59 -15.14 -11.85
C LYS A 145 -4.99 -14.56 -13.20
N ALA A 146 -6.27 -14.68 -13.52
CA ALA A 146 -6.85 -13.94 -14.63
C ALA A 146 -7.07 -12.48 -14.20
N PHE A 147 -6.80 -11.55 -15.11
CA PHE A 147 -7.22 -10.16 -14.92
C PHE A 147 -8.74 -10.08 -15.03
N LYS A 148 -9.37 -9.15 -14.29
CA LYS A 148 -10.83 -8.90 -14.43
C LYS A 148 -11.20 -8.31 -15.78
N GLU A 149 -10.22 -7.73 -16.48
CA GLU A 149 -10.37 -7.09 -17.77
C GLU A 149 -9.36 -7.68 -18.75
N VAL A 150 -9.73 -7.76 -20.03
CA VAL A 150 -8.82 -8.18 -21.09
C VAL A 150 -7.77 -7.09 -21.28
N LEU A 151 -6.51 -7.44 -21.04
CA LEU A 151 -5.39 -6.55 -21.30
C LEU A 151 -4.81 -6.85 -22.70
N PRO A 152 -4.37 -5.84 -23.47
CA PRO A 152 -3.68 -6.07 -24.75
C PRO A 152 -2.39 -6.89 -24.61
N THR A 153 -1.85 -6.97 -23.39
CA THR A 153 -0.67 -7.75 -23.03
C THR A 153 -1.00 -9.04 -22.29
N ASP A 154 -2.27 -9.46 -22.28
CA ASP A 154 -2.67 -10.71 -21.64
C ASP A 154 -2.15 -11.90 -22.46
N LEU A 155 -1.36 -12.76 -21.81
CA LEU A 155 -0.75 -13.94 -22.42
C LEU A 155 -1.68 -15.17 -22.37
N TYR A 156 -2.85 -15.05 -21.73
CA TYR A 156 -3.85 -16.12 -21.59
C TYR A 156 -5.06 -15.94 -22.53
N LEU A 157 -4.95 -15.10 -23.56
CA LEU A 157 -5.92 -15.04 -24.64
C LEU A 157 -5.81 -16.31 -25.50
N GLU A 158 -6.54 -17.37 -25.12
CA GLU A 158 -6.81 -18.54 -25.97
C GLU A 158 -7.93 -18.26 -26.99
#